data_AF-A0A672H7U1-F1
#
_entry.id   AF-A0A672H7U1-F1
#
_cell.length_a   1.000
_cell.length_b   1.000
_cell.length_c   1.000
_cell.angle_alpha   90.00
_cell.angle_beta   90.00
_cell.angle_gamma   90.00
#
_symmetry.space_group_name_H-M   'P 1'
#
loop_
_entity.id
_entity.type
_entity.pdbx_description
1 polymer ?
#
loop_
_entity_poly.entity_id
_entity_poly.type
_entity_poly.pdbx_seq_one_letter_code
_entity_poly.pdbx_strand_id
1 'polypeptide(L)'
;DLFSSKVMEDIYDKEILQAKFAIRKIMLLEFSQYLENYLWVNYTPKVSSNAFLMSICCIVNEKFRENVPAWEVFKKEPTHFPFFFKCVMEAVLAGEEAALTLKEQTVLLVFLDHCFNSLEVDLIREQVQQLISLPMWMCLLPARLQHELKKVPKLQKFWNLIKKKFDKMDADAAQQAVKERTFLSALIKKFFGVLTSIPPSGPVSMDKVHYCERFIELMIDLEALLPTRRWFNTVLDDSHLMVSCNLSSLKQREKEGHLFCQLLDMLKFYTGFEINDQTGNALTQKEMTNLHYDKITSLQRAAFAHFPELHDFALSNVAAVDTRESLTKQFGHLSPNMLHQVASYLCLLPELPEGQDTTIEKEVLLELLVSRHERRISQIEQLNLMPLYPTEKIIWDENIVPTEYYSGEGCLALPKLNLQFLTLHDYLLRNFNLFRLESTYEIRQDIEDVIFRMKPWQSEYGGVVFGGWARMAQTITAFSIVEVAKPNIGESWPARVRADVTVNLNVQDHIKNEWEGLRKHDVCFLITVRPNLIYGTRFDRRQPFVEQTGLVYVRGCEVQGMLDERGRVIEEGVYSFKQCFWCLEINFPTG
;
A
#
# COMPACT_ATOMS: atom_id res chain seq x y z
N ASP A 1 -32.94 -2.30 -34.99
CA ASP A 1 -32.50 -3.67 -34.74
C ASP A 1 -32.72 -4.04 -33.29
N LEU A 2 -33.35 -5.20 -33.05
CA LEU A 2 -33.68 -5.70 -31.70
C LEU A 2 -32.40 -6.09 -30.96
N PHE A 3 -32.28 -5.64 -29.71
CA PHE A 3 -31.32 -6.17 -28.75
C PHE A 3 -31.42 -7.71 -28.64
N SER A 4 -30.28 -8.39 -28.51
CA SER A 4 -30.20 -9.85 -28.36
C SER A 4 -29.32 -10.21 -27.16
N SER A 5 -29.93 -10.70 -26.07
CA SER A 5 -29.20 -11.15 -24.87
C SER A 5 -28.15 -12.22 -25.21
N LYS A 6 -28.44 -13.07 -26.20
CA LYS A 6 -27.53 -14.13 -26.65
C LYS A 6 -26.21 -13.59 -27.20
N VAL A 7 -26.23 -12.45 -27.88
CA VAL A 7 -24.99 -11.84 -28.40
C VAL A 7 -24.11 -11.38 -27.25
N MET A 8 -24.70 -10.79 -26.22
CA MET A 8 -23.97 -10.37 -25.01
C MET A 8 -23.40 -11.59 -24.26
N GLU A 9 -24.20 -12.64 -24.07
CA GLU A 9 -23.74 -13.89 -23.44
C GLU A 9 -22.60 -14.54 -24.24
N ASP A 10 -22.73 -14.63 -25.56
CA ASP A 10 -21.68 -15.18 -26.43
C ASP A 10 -20.39 -14.35 -26.38
N ILE A 11 -20.48 -13.01 -26.32
CA ILE A 11 -19.31 -12.12 -26.16
C ILE A 11 -18.65 -12.38 -24.79
N TYR A 12 -19.45 -12.43 -23.73
CA TYR A 12 -18.92 -12.68 -22.39
C TYR A 12 -18.21 -14.03 -22.30
N ASP A 13 -18.88 -15.10 -22.70
CA ASP A 13 -18.36 -16.46 -22.55
C ASP A 13 -17.16 -16.73 -23.47
N LYS A 14 -17.24 -16.32 -24.74
CA LYS A 14 -16.24 -16.69 -25.77
C LYS A 14 -15.12 -15.67 -25.91
N GLU A 15 -15.41 -14.39 -25.78
CA GLU A 15 -14.42 -13.33 -26.04
C GLU A 15 -13.77 -12.79 -24.76
N ILE A 16 -14.47 -12.83 -23.63
CA ILE A 16 -13.93 -12.37 -22.33
C ILE A 16 -13.45 -13.55 -21.49
N LEU A 17 -14.35 -14.48 -21.12
CA LEU A 17 -14.06 -15.55 -20.17
C LEU A 17 -13.10 -16.61 -20.73
N GLN A 18 -13.37 -17.16 -21.93
CA GLN A 18 -12.48 -18.12 -22.59
C GLN A 18 -11.10 -17.52 -22.93
N ALA A 19 -11.04 -16.22 -23.24
CA ALA A 19 -9.79 -15.50 -23.46
C ALA A 19 -9.09 -15.11 -22.14
N LYS A 20 -9.61 -15.53 -20.98
CA LYS A 20 -9.12 -15.21 -19.63
C LYS A 20 -8.96 -13.70 -19.40
N PHE A 21 -9.94 -12.91 -19.83
CA PHE A 21 -9.93 -11.45 -19.71
C PHE A 21 -8.74 -10.80 -20.42
N ALA A 22 -8.37 -11.32 -21.60
CA ALA A 22 -7.27 -10.76 -22.39
C ALA A 22 -7.51 -9.27 -22.69
N ILE A 23 -6.58 -8.42 -22.26
CA ILE A 23 -6.73 -6.96 -22.30
C ILE A 23 -7.12 -6.43 -23.69
N ARG A 24 -6.48 -6.96 -24.75
CA ARG A 24 -6.75 -6.57 -26.14
C ARG A 24 -8.20 -6.82 -26.58
N LYS A 25 -8.86 -7.84 -26.04
CA LYS A 25 -10.28 -8.13 -26.34
C LYS A 25 -11.19 -7.11 -25.65
N ILE A 26 -10.89 -6.78 -24.39
CA ILE A 26 -11.65 -5.80 -23.61
C ILE A 26 -11.50 -4.40 -24.23
N MET A 27 -10.27 -4.01 -24.60
CA MET A 27 -9.99 -2.76 -25.33
C MET A 27 -10.82 -2.62 -26.61
N LEU A 28 -10.90 -3.69 -27.42
CA LEU A 28 -11.69 -3.66 -28.66
C LEU A 28 -13.18 -3.46 -28.39
N LEU A 29 -13.71 -4.08 -27.33
CA LEU A 29 -15.09 -3.91 -26.92
C LEU A 29 -15.35 -2.48 -26.42
N GLU A 30 -14.48 -1.94 -25.56
CA GLU A 30 -14.57 -0.56 -25.08
C GLU A 30 -14.53 0.43 -26.24
N PHE A 31 -13.55 0.29 -27.14
CA PHE A 31 -13.36 1.17 -28.30
C PHE A 31 -14.56 1.12 -29.26
N SER A 32 -15.25 -0.03 -29.34
CA SER A 32 -16.47 -0.18 -30.13
C SER A 32 -17.72 0.46 -29.48
N GLN A 33 -17.56 1.13 -28.33
CA GLN A 33 -18.63 1.72 -27.52
C GLN A 33 -19.66 0.66 -27.08
N TYR A 34 -19.16 -0.52 -26.70
CA TYR A 34 -20.01 -1.65 -26.32
C TYR A 34 -20.90 -1.31 -25.11
N LEU A 35 -20.38 -0.53 -24.15
CA LEU A 35 -21.13 -0.11 -22.98
C LEU A 35 -22.27 0.86 -23.34
N GLU A 36 -21.96 1.87 -24.14
CA GLU A 36 -22.87 2.97 -24.49
C GLU A 36 -23.94 2.56 -25.49
N ASN A 37 -23.58 1.76 -26.49
CA ASN A 37 -24.45 1.45 -27.61
C ASN A 37 -25.16 0.10 -27.48
N TYR A 38 -24.69 -0.81 -26.61
CA TYR A 38 -25.24 -2.16 -26.49
C TYR A 38 -25.62 -2.56 -25.07
N LEU A 39 -24.74 -2.41 -24.09
CA LEU A 39 -25.00 -2.90 -22.73
C LEU A 39 -25.99 -2.00 -21.99
N TRP A 40 -25.62 -0.76 -21.65
CA TRP A 40 -26.39 0.03 -20.69
C TRP A 40 -27.77 0.43 -21.21
N VAL A 41 -27.86 0.81 -22.49
CA VAL A 41 -29.13 1.17 -23.15
C VAL A 41 -30.16 0.04 -23.18
N ASN A 42 -29.74 -1.21 -23.02
CA ASN A 42 -30.61 -2.38 -23.01
C ASN A 42 -30.70 -3.06 -21.63
N TYR A 43 -29.96 -2.56 -20.63
CA TYR A 43 -29.97 -3.16 -19.30
C TYR A 43 -31.29 -2.90 -18.58
N THR A 44 -31.93 -3.97 -18.13
CA THR A 44 -33.11 -3.89 -17.26
C THR A 44 -33.05 -5.01 -16.21
N PRO A 45 -33.76 -4.89 -15.08
CA PRO A 45 -33.81 -5.95 -14.07
C PRO A 45 -34.23 -7.32 -14.62
N LYS A 46 -35.00 -7.36 -15.72
CA LYS A 46 -35.53 -8.60 -16.32
C LYS A 46 -34.48 -9.37 -17.12
N VAL A 47 -33.48 -8.69 -17.68
CA VAL A 47 -32.43 -9.29 -18.53
C VAL A 47 -31.08 -9.36 -17.81
N SER A 48 -31.03 -8.95 -16.54
CA SER A 48 -29.82 -8.97 -15.74
C SER A 48 -29.33 -10.40 -15.53
N SER A 49 -28.05 -10.63 -15.81
CA SER A 49 -27.37 -11.92 -15.64
C SER A 49 -25.90 -11.67 -15.27
N ASN A 50 -25.18 -12.69 -14.79
CA ASN A 50 -23.75 -12.56 -14.49
C ASN A 50 -22.96 -12.05 -15.69
N ALA A 51 -23.24 -12.55 -16.89
CA ALA A 51 -22.60 -12.09 -18.13
C ALA A 51 -22.82 -10.58 -18.35
N PHE A 52 -24.03 -10.09 -18.10
CA PHE A 52 -24.36 -8.67 -18.24
C PHE A 52 -23.61 -7.82 -17.19
N LEU A 53 -23.65 -8.24 -15.92
CA LEU A 53 -23.00 -7.55 -14.82
C LEU A 53 -21.49 -7.46 -15.04
N MET A 54 -20.87 -8.59 -15.36
CA MET A 54 -19.45 -8.70 -15.57
C MET A 54 -18.99 -7.93 -16.81
N SER A 55 -19.75 -7.97 -17.91
CA SER A 55 -19.43 -7.18 -19.11
C SER A 55 -19.45 -5.68 -18.82
N ILE A 56 -20.46 -5.18 -18.09
CA ILE A 56 -20.50 -3.76 -17.69
C ILE A 56 -19.28 -3.42 -16.82
N CYS A 57 -18.99 -4.23 -15.80
CA CYS A 57 -17.86 -3.98 -14.89
C CYS A 57 -16.51 -4.01 -15.62
N CYS A 58 -16.30 -4.96 -16.55
CA CYS A 58 -15.08 -5.03 -17.36
C CYS A 58 -14.87 -3.75 -18.18
N ILE A 59 -15.92 -3.26 -18.86
CA ILE A 59 -15.79 -2.06 -19.69
C ILE A 59 -15.62 -0.80 -18.84
N VAL A 60 -16.28 -0.70 -17.68
CA VAL A 60 -16.05 0.42 -16.75
C VAL A 60 -14.61 0.43 -16.25
N ASN A 61 -14.09 -0.71 -15.79
CA ASN A 61 -12.70 -0.81 -15.32
C ASN A 61 -11.71 -0.47 -16.45
N GLU A 62 -11.99 -0.91 -17.68
CA GLU A 62 -11.19 -0.59 -18.85
C GLU A 62 -11.17 0.92 -19.15
N LYS A 63 -12.31 1.60 -19.01
CA LYS A 63 -12.38 3.06 -19.16
C LYS A 63 -11.51 3.79 -18.13
N PHE A 64 -11.46 3.31 -16.89
CA PHE A 64 -10.52 3.84 -15.88
C PHE A 64 -9.07 3.57 -16.26
N ARG A 65 -8.76 2.38 -16.77
CA ARG A 65 -7.40 2.01 -17.21
C ARG A 65 -6.90 2.90 -18.36
N GLU A 66 -7.77 3.22 -19.31
CA GLU A 66 -7.49 4.12 -20.44
C GLU A 66 -7.69 5.61 -20.09
N ASN A 67 -8.05 5.92 -18.85
CA ASN A 67 -8.28 7.29 -18.36
C ASN A 67 -9.30 8.08 -19.20
N VAL A 68 -10.42 7.43 -19.55
CA VAL A 68 -11.56 8.04 -20.26
C VAL A 68 -12.81 8.12 -19.35
N PRO A 69 -13.77 9.02 -19.61
CA PRO A 69 -14.95 9.18 -18.76
C PRO A 69 -15.77 7.88 -18.63
N ALA A 70 -15.82 7.32 -17.42
CA ALA A 70 -16.46 6.03 -17.17
C ALA A 70 -17.98 6.10 -16.89
N TRP A 71 -18.46 7.24 -16.39
CA TRP A 71 -19.79 7.33 -15.76
C TRP A 71 -20.89 7.99 -16.61
N GLU A 72 -20.56 8.54 -17.79
CA GLU A 72 -21.49 9.36 -18.59
C GLU A 72 -22.76 8.62 -19.00
N VAL A 73 -22.63 7.35 -19.40
CA VAL A 73 -23.75 6.54 -19.86
C VAL A 73 -24.79 6.30 -18.76
N PHE A 74 -24.33 6.09 -17.52
CA PHE A 74 -25.19 5.86 -16.36
C PHE A 74 -25.86 7.16 -15.91
N LYS A 75 -25.18 8.30 -16.02
CA LYS A 75 -25.78 9.62 -15.75
C LYS A 75 -26.89 9.96 -16.73
N LYS A 76 -26.74 9.55 -18.00
CA LYS A 76 -27.76 9.77 -19.04
C LYS A 76 -29.02 8.95 -18.79
N GLU A 77 -28.88 7.69 -18.39
CA GLU A 77 -29.99 6.77 -18.10
C GLU A 77 -29.82 6.12 -16.70
N PRO A 78 -30.15 6.83 -15.61
CA PRO A 78 -29.81 6.41 -14.25
C PRO A 78 -30.77 5.38 -13.63
N THR A 79 -31.93 5.17 -14.23
CA THR A 79 -33.09 4.44 -13.66
C THR A 79 -32.78 3.04 -13.16
N HIS A 80 -31.89 2.31 -13.83
CA HIS A 80 -31.56 0.92 -13.48
C HIS A 80 -30.25 0.75 -12.70
N PHE A 81 -29.50 1.83 -12.47
CA PHE A 81 -28.23 1.77 -11.75
C PHE A 81 -28.33 1.28 -10.30
N PRO A 82 -29.33 1.68 -9.50
CA PRO A 82 -29.49 1.15 -8.14
C PRO A 82 -29.65 -0.37 -8.10
N PHE A 83 -30.42 -0.93 -9.03
CA PHE A 83 -30.62 -2.38 -9.14
C PHE A 83 -29.33 -3.08 -9.58
N PHE A 84 -28.65 -2.53 -10.61
CA PHE A 84 -27.36 -3.03 -11.07
C PHE A 84 -26.32 -3.08 -9.94
N PHE A 85 -26.16 -1.98 -9.21
CA PHE A 85 -25.21 -1.87 -8.12
C PHE A 85 -25.50 -2.88 -7.00
N LYS A 86 -26.78 -3.08 -6.65
CA LYS A 86 -27.19 -4.12 -5.71
C LYS A 86 -26.82 -5.52 -6.21
N CYS A 87 -27.06 -5.83 -7.48
CA CYS A 87 -26.67 -7.12 -8.05
C CYS A 87 -25.15 -7.33 -8.04
N VAL A 88 -24.36 -6.28 -8.30
CA VAL A 88 -22.89 -6.33 -8.17
C VAL A 88 -22.49 -6.65 -6.73
N MET A 89 -23.04 -5.96 -5.73
CA MET A 89 -22.76 -6.25 -4.31
C MET A 89 -23.08 -7.70 -3.93
N GLU A 90 -24.25 -8.21 -4.36
CA GLU A 90 -24.65 -9.59 -4.10
C GLU A 90 -23.71 -10.59 -4.79
N ALA A 91 -23.32 -10.32 -6.04
CA ALA A 91 -22.37 -11.14 -6.81
C ALA A 91 -20.98 -11.19 -6.15
N VAL A 92 -20.46 -10.05 -5.67
CA VAL A 92 -19.16 -10.00 -4.97
C VAL A 92 -19.18 -10.87 -3.73
N LEU A 93 -20.25 -10.83 -2.94
CA LEU A 93 -20.33 -11.64 -1.72
C LEU A 93 -20.54 -13.13 -2.02
N ALA A 94 -21.49 -13.46 -2.90
CA ALA A 94 -21.80 -14.85 -3.24
C ALA A 94 -20.62 -15.60 -3.88
N GLY A 95 -19.88 -14.95 -4.79
CA GLY A 95 -18.69 -15.52 -5.43
C GLY A 95 -18.96 -16.88 -6.09
N GLU A 96 -18.35 -17.94 -5.56
CA GLU A 96 -18.50 -19.30 -6.09
C GLU A 96 -19.96 -19.81 -6.04
N GLU A 97 -20.74 -19.40 -5.04
CA GLU A 97 -22.18 -19.72 -4.96
C GLU A 97 -22.97 -19.11 -6.13
N ALA A 98 -22.49 -17.99 -6.67
CA ALA A 98 -23.02 -17.36 -7.88
C ALA A 98 -22.33 -17.85 -9.16
N ALA A 99 -21.55 -18.94 -9.10
CA ALA A 99 -20.75 -19.49 -10.20
C ALA A 99 -19.73 -18.49 -10.78
N LEU A 100 -19.20 -17.58 -9.95
CA LEU A 100 -18.15 -16.64 -10.34
C LEU A 100 -16.78 -17.14 -9.88
N THR A 101 -15.84 -17.22 -10.82
CA THR A 101 -14.43 -17.46 -10.54
C THR A 101 -13.83 -16.34 -9.70
N LEU A 102 -12.71 -16.61 -9.03
CA LEU A 102 -12.05 -15.60 -8.22
C LEU A 102 -11.55 -14.41 -9.07
N LYS A 103 -11.18 -14.65 -10.34
CA LYS A 103 -10.81 -13.60 -11.28
C LYS A 103 -11.99 -12.66 -11.59
N GLU A 104 -13.19 -13.20 -11.80
CA GLU A 104 -14.41 -12.38 -11.94
C GLU A 104 -14.68 -11.58 -10.65
N GLN A 105 -14.54 -12.20 -9.49
CA GLN A 105 -14.71 -11.51 -8.21
C GLN A 105 -13.70 -10.36 -8.03
N THR A 106 -12.45 -10.52 -8.48
CA THR A 106 -11.43 -9.45 -8.50
C THR A 106 -11.83 -8.30 -9.42
N VAL A 107 -12.40 -8.57 -10.59
CA VAL A 107 -12.93 -7.52 -11.49
C VAL A 107 -14.03 -6.71 -10.80
N LEU A 108 -14.91 -7.38 -10.06
CA LEU A 108 -15.95 -6.71 -9.29
C LEU A 108 -15.38 -5.88 -8.12
N LEU A 109 -14.32 -6.34 -7.46
CA LEU A 109 -13.63 -5.54 -6.44
C LEU A 109 -13.05 -4.25 -7.03
N VAL A 110 -12.41 -4.32 -8.20
CA VAL A 110 -11.88 -3.14 -8.90
C VAL A 110 -13.00 -2.19 -9.31
N PHE A 111 -14.13 -2.72 -9.79
CA PHE A 111 -15.30 -1.89 -10.08
C PHE A 111 -15.83 -1.16 -8.84
N LEU A 112 -15.92 -1.86 -7.70
CA LEU A 112 -16.34 -1.26 -6.43
C LEU A 112 -15.34 -0.20 -5.96
N ASP A 113 -14.04 -0.44 -6.08
CA ASP A 113 -13.00 0.53 -5.79
C ASP A 113 -13.20 1.82 -6.59
N HIS A 114 -13.46 1.72 -7.89
CA HIS A 114 -13.81 2.86 -8.73
C HIS A 114 -15.08 3.58 -8.25
N CYS A 115 -16.11 2.86 -7.79
CA CYS A 115 -17.29 3.48 -7.22
C CYS A 115 -16.98 4.27 -5.92
N PHE A 116 -16.20 3.69 -5.00
CA PHE A 116 -15.81 4.36 -3.76
C PHE A 116 -14.89 5.57 -4.01
N ASN A 117 -14.12 5.54 -5.10
CA ASN A 117 -13.27 6.64 -5.54
C ASN A 117 -13.98 7.72 -6.38
N SER A 118 -15.27 7.55 -6.69
CA SER A 118 -16.06 8.45 -7.56
C SER A 118 -17.26 9.10 -6.85
N LEU A 119 -17.11 9.49 -5.57
CA LEU A 119 -18.22 10.04 -4.78
C LEU A 119 -18.66 11.45 -5.23
N GLU A 120 -17.90 12.11 -6.09
CA GLU A 120 -18.32 13.33 -6.77
C GLU A 120 -19.48 13.09 -7.75
N VAL A 121 -19.67 11.85 -8.22
CA VAL A 121 -20.79 11.48 -9.07
C VAL A 121 -22.01 11.17 -8.21
N ASP A 122 -23.02 12.05 -8.25
CA ASP A 122 -24.23 11.96 -7.43
C ASP A 122 -24.90 10.58 -7.47
N LEU A 123 -25.06 10.01 -8.67
CA LEU A 123 -25.64 8.69 -8.88
C LEU A 123 -24.90 7.59 -8.11
N ILE A 124 -23.57 7.62 -8.10
CA ILE A 124 -22.72 6.65 -7.40
C ILE A 124 -22.78 6.91 -5.89
N ARG A 125 -22.65 8.16 -5.48
CA ARG A 125 -22.65 8.56 -4.07
C ARG A 125 -23.92 8.14 -3.35
N GLU A 126 -25.08 8.25 -3.99
CA GLU A 126 -26.36 7.79 -3.43
C GLU A 126 -26.36 6.29 -3.10
N GLN A 127 -25.74 5.46 -3.95
CA GLN A 127 -25.67 4.01 -3.72
C GLN A 127 -24.59 3.63 -2.68
N VAL A 128 -23.49 4.38 -2.65
CA VAL A 128 -22.38 4.12 -1.72
C VAL A 128 -22.68 4.60 -0.31
N GLN A 129 -23.41 5.71 -0.14
CA GLN A 129 -23.64 6.35 1.16
C GLN A 129 -24.27 5.41 2.20
N GLN A 130 -25.16 4.51 1.78
CA GLN A 130 -25.78 3.50 2.64
C GLN A 130 -24.79 2.44 3.17
N LEU A 131 -23.65 2.25 2.50
CA LEU A 131 -22.61 1.28 2.87
C LEU A 131 -21.60 1.85 3.88
N ILE A 132 -21.40 3.17 3.87
CA ILE A 132 -20.33 3.85 4.62
C ILE A 132 -20.82 4.83 5.68
N SER A 133 -22.13 4.95 5.89
CA SER A 133 -22.69 5.82 6.93
C SER A 133 -22.68 5.16 8.31
N LEU A 134 -22.88 5.96 9.37
CA LEU A 134 -22.97 5.50 10.78
C LEU A 134 -23.76 4.19 11.00
N PRO A 135 -24.91 3.92 10.33
CA PRO A 135 -25.62 2.64 10.49
C PRO A 135 -24.78 1.39 10.23
N MET A 136 -23.66 1.48 9.51
CA MET A 136 -22.74 0.36 9.29
C MET A 136 -22.19 -0.22 10.60
N TRP A 137 -22.13 0.57 11.67
CA TRP A 137 -21.69 0.13 13.00
C TRP A 137 -22.58 -0.95 13.62
N MET A 138 -23.69 -1.32 12.97
CA MET A 138 -24.49 -2.48 13.39
C MET A 138 -23.74 -3.81 13.28
N CYS A 139 -22.66 -3.87 12.50
CA CYS A 139 -21.81 -5.05 12.39
C CYS A 139 -20.75 -5.16 13.51
N LEU A 140 -20.54 -4.08 14.29
CA LEU A 140 -19.56 -4.08 15.38
C LEU A 140 -19.99 -5.04 16.49
N LEU A 141 -19.00 -5.54 17.24
CA LEU A 141 -19.26 -6.18 18.53
C LEU A 141 -20.13 -5.25 19.41
N PRO A 142 -21.19 -5.73 20.09
CA PRO A 142 -22.04 -4.88 20.91
C PRO A 142 -21.28 -4.09 21.99
N ALA A 143 -20.26 -4.71 22.61
CA ALA A 143 -19.38 -4.04 23.57
C ALA A 143 -18.57 -2.93 22.91
N ARG A 144 -18.03 -3.17 21.70
CA ARG A 144 -17.29 -2.17 20.92
C ARG A 144 -18.17 -0.98 20.55
N LEU A 145 -19.37 -1.23 20.03
CA LEU A 145 -20.34 -0.19 19.71
C LEU A 145 -20.63 0.71 20.92
N GLN A 146 -20.90 0.10 22.08
CA GLN A 146 -21.15 0.86 23.31
C GLN A 146 -19.92 1.66 23.77
N HIS A 147 -18.72 1.12 23.59
CA HIS A 147 -17.47 1.83 23.87
C HIS A 147 -17.32 3.10 23.02
N GLU A 148 -17.54 2.99 21.71
CA GLU A 148 -17.43 4.15 20.81
C GLU A 148 -18.52 5.20 21.05
N LEU A 149 -19.76 4.77 21.35
CA LEU A 149 -20.85 5.69 21.71
C LEU A 149 -20.60 6.43 23.03
N LYS A 150 -19.94 5.79 24.00
CA LYS A 150 -19.53 6.43 25.27
C LYS A 150 -18.41 7.45 25.07
N LYS A 151 -17.44 7.18 24.18
CA LYS A 151 -16.38 8.14 23.84
C LYS A 151 -16.93 9.41 23.22
N VAL A 152 -17.98 9.31 22.40
CA VAL A 152 -18.63 10.46 21.76
C VAL A 152 -20.13 10.46 22.11
N PRO A 153 -20.53 10.97 23.29
CA PRO A 153 -21.90 10.87 23.78
C PRO A 153 -22.98 11.45 22.84
N LYS A 154 -22.60 12.41 21.98
CA LYS A 154 -23.49 12.98 20.95
C LYS A 154 -23.96 11.92 19.95
N LEU A 155 -23.15 10.90 19.64
CA LEU A 155 -23.50 9.82 18.71
C LEU A 155 -24.61 8.92 19.25
N GLN A 156 -24.72 8.76 20.58
CA GLN A 156 -25.78 7.96 21.18
C GLN A 156 -27.18 8.41 20.74
N LYS A 157 -27.39 9.74 20.63
CA LYS A 157 -28.67 10.30 20.19
C LYS A 157 -28.98 9.93 18.73
N PHE A 158 -27.98 10.04 17.85
CA PHE A 158 -28.13 9.69 16.43
C PHE A 158 -28.34 8.19 16.25
N TRP A 159 -27.59 7.37 17.00
CA TRP A 159 -27.73 5.92 17.00
C TRP A 159 -29.14 5.48 17.42
N ASN A 160 -29.68 6.06 18.50
CA ASN A 160 -31.04 5.79 18.95
C ASN A 160 -32.08 6.17 17.89
N LEU A 161 -31.86 7.24 17.12
CA LEU A 161 -32.74 7.63 16.01
C LEU A 161 -32.65 6.64 14.85
N ILE A 162 -31.44 6.19 14.49
CA ILE A 162 -31.21 5.18 13.45
C ILE A 162 -31.95 3.88 13.81
N LYS A 163 -31.78 3.41 15.06
CA LYS A 163 -32.47 2.21 15.57
C LYS A 163 -34.00 2.37 15.49
N LYS A 164 -34.54 3.49 15.99
CA LYS A 164 -35.99 3.78 15.90
C LYS A 164 -36.51 3.84 14.46
N LYS A 165 -35.71 4.30 13.50
CA LYS A 165 -36.09 4.29 12.08
C LYS A 165 -36.06 2.88 11.51
N PHE A 166 -35.04 2.10 11.87
CA PHE A 166 -34.90 0.71 11.45
C PHE A 166 -36.04 -0.17 11.99
N ASP A 167 -36.42 -0.01 13.25
CA ASP A 167 -37.51 -0.77 13.88
C ASP A 167 -38.90 -0.48 13.25
N LYS A 168 -39.01 0.59 12.45
CA LYS A 168 -40.24 0.99 11.73
C LYS A 168 -40.25 0.57 10.26
N MET A 169 -39.16 0.01 9.75
CA MET A 169 -39.09 -0.50 8.38
C MET A 169 -39.94 -1.77 8.26
N ASP A 170 -40.53 -2.00 7.10
CA ASP A 170 -41.08 -3.30 6.75
C ASP A 170 -39.96 -4.35 6.64
N ALA A 171 -40.35 -5.64 6.61
CA ALA A 171 -39.40 -6.75 6.66
C ALA A 171 -38.41 -6.74 5.48
N ASP A 172 -38.88 -6.42 4.27
CA ASP A 172 -38.06 -6.43 3.06
C ASP A 172 -37.06 -5.26 3.07
N ALA A 173 -37.53 -4.07 3.43
CA ALA A 173 -36.67 -2.89 3.59
C ALA A 173 -35.63 -3.07 4.71
N ALA A 174 -36.03 -3.69 5.83
CA ALA A 174 -35.12 -3.97 6.94
C ALA A 174 -34.03 -4.98 6.52
N GLN A 175 -34.41 -6.06 5.83
CA GLN A 175 -33.46 -7.05 5.32
C GLN A 175 -32.46 -6.43 4.34
N GLN A 176 -32.94 -5.59 3.42
CA GLN A 176 -32.09 -4.86 2.48
C GLN A 176 -31.12 -3.93 3.20
N ALA A 177 -31.61 -3.16 4.17
CA ALA A 177 -30.77 -2.26 4.96
C ALA A 177 -29.70 -3.01 5.77
N VAL A 178 -30.00 -4.22 6.28
CA VAL A 178 -28.99 -5.05 6.95
C VAL A 178 -27.90 -5.47 5.96
N LYS A 179 -28.27 -5.95 4.76
CA LYS A 179 -27.31 -6.34 3.73
C LYS A 179 -26.35 -5.19 3.38
N GLU A 180 -26.89 -3.99 3.16
CA GLU A 180 -26.11 -2.79 2.81
C GLU A 180 -25.17 -2.36 3.95
N ARG A 181 -25.70 -2.24 5.17
CA ARG A 181 -24.94 -1.76 6.33
C ARG A 181 -23.86 -2.74 6.80
N THR A 182 -24.02 -4.04 6.49
CA THR A 182 -23.06 -5.08 6.84
C THR A 182 -22.17 -5.49 5.68
N PHE A 183 -22.35 -4.89 4.49
CA PHE A 183 -21.67 -5.27 3.25
C PHE A 183 -20.14 -5.32 3.40
N LEU A 184 -19.50 -4.22 3.85
CA LEU A 184 -18.05 -4.16 3.98
C LEU A 184 -17.51 -5.15 5.04
N SER A 185 -18.25 -5.37 6.13
CA SER A 185 -17.89 -6.38 7.14
C SER A 185 -17.99 -7.80 6.57
N ALA A 186 -19.03 -8.09 5.79
CA ALA A 186 -19.17 -9.36 5.10
C ALA A 186 -18.07 -9.56 4.05
N LEU A 187 -17.67 -8.50 3.36
CA LEU A 187 -16.59 -8.52 2.38
C LEU A 187 -15.23 -8.82 3.04
N ILE A 188 -14.95 -8.22 4.21
CA ILE A 188 -13.76 -8.54 5.01
C ILE A 188 -13.74 -10.03 5.42
N LYS A 189 -14.89 -10.58 5.85
CA LYS A 189 -14.99 -12.01 6.20
C LYS A 189 -14.71 -12.92 5.00
N LYS A 190 -15.24 -12.56 3.83
CA LYS A 190 -14.95 -13.27 2.57
C LYS A 190 -13.46 -13.23 2.24
N PHE A 191 -12.83 -12.06 2.37
CA PHE A 191 -11.39 -11.91 2.18
C PHE A 191 -10.58 -12.82 3.11
N PHE A 192 -10.93 -12.92 4.41
CA PHE A 192 -10.26 -13.86 5.31
C PHE A 192 -10.36 -15.31 4.84
N GLY A 193 -11.52 -15.74 4.30
CA GLY A 193 -11.66 -17.06 3.68
C GLY A 193 -10.67 -17.29 2.53
N VAL A 194 -10.47 -16.29 1.66
CA VAL A 194 -9.48 -16.36 0.58
C VAL A 194 -8.06 -16.37 1.12
N LEU A 195 -7.72 -15.45 2.03
CA LEU A 195 -6.38 -15.28 2.58
C LEU A 195 -5.89 -16.53 3.32
N THR A 196 -6.76 -17.12 4.18
CA THR A 196 -6.46 -18.35 4.93
C THR A 196 -6.31 -19.58 4.03
N SER A 197 -6.93 -19.57 2.85
CA SER A 197 -6.82 -20.65 1.87
C SER A 197 -5.48 -20.68 1.10
N ILE A 198 -4.58 -19.72 1.34
CA ILE A 198 -3.25 -19.66 0.74
C ILE A 198 -2.26 -20.44 1.61
N PRO A 199 -1.60 -21.49 1.07
CA PRO A 199 -0.65 -22.28 1.84
C PRO A 199 0.68 -21.51 2.06
N PRO A 200 1.38 -21.78 3.19
CA PRO A 200 2.66 -21.13 3.51
C PRO A 200 3.78 -21.46 2.51
N SER A 201 3.72 -22.64 1.87
CA SER A 201 4.72 -23.09 0.89
C SER A 201 4.07 -23.89 -0.23
N GLY A 202 4.80 -24.09 -1.33
CA GLY A 202 4.31 -24.84 -2.50
C GLY A 202 3.49 -23.98 -3.47
N PRO A 203 2.93 -24.56 -4.55
CA PRO A 203 2.23 -23.79 -5.58
C PRO A 203 1.05 -22.97 -5.04
N VAL A 204 0.89 -21.74 -5.51
CA VAL A 204 -0.22 -20.86 -5.17
C VAL A 204 -0.91 -20.37 -6.45
N SER A 205 -2.24 -20.25 -6.41
CA SER A 205 -2.99 -19.64 -7.51
C SER A 205 -2.80 -18.12 -7.48
N MET A 206 -2.36 -17.55 -8.60
CA MET A 206 -2.22 -16.09 -8.72
C MET A 206 -3.53 -15.35 -8.62
N ASP A 207 -4.67 -15.96 -8.96
CA ASP A 207 -5.98 -15.34 -8.77
C ASP A 207 -6.26 -15.04 -7.29
N LYS A 208 -5.77 -15.89 -6.36
CA LYS A 208 -5.90 -15.66 -4.91
C LYS A 208 -5.03 -14.50 -4.45
N VAL A 209 -3.81 -14.43 -4.96
CA VAL A 209 -2.86 -13.36 -4.64
C VAL A 209 -3.41 -12.02 -5.14
N HIS A 210 -3.81 -11.94 -6.41
CA HIS A 210 -4.37 -10.73 -7.01
C HIS A 210 -5.69 -10.28 -6.37
N TYR A 211 -6.54 -11.22 -5.96
CA TYR A 211 -7.71 -10.90 -5.17
C TYR A 211 -7.33 -10.23 -3.84
N CYS A 212 -6.33 -10.77 -3.13
CA CYS A 212 -5.86 -10.19 -1.87
C CYS A 212 -5.24 -8.81 -2.08
N GLU A 213 -4.44 -8.62 -3.13
CA GLU A 213 -3.83 -7.33 -3.48
C GLU A 213 -4.90 -6.27 -3.76
N ARG A 214 -5.86 -6.55 -4.66
CA ARG A 214 -6.97 -5.63 -4.98
C ARG A 214 -7.89 -5.38 -3.78
N PHE A 215 -8.05 -6.37 -2.91
CA PHE A 215 -8.81 -6.17 -1.67
C PHE A 215 -8.10 -5.19 -0.72
N ILE A 216 -6.78 -5.30 -0.54
CA ILE A 216 -6.02 -4.34 0.28
C ILE A 216 -6.02 -2.95 -0.37
N GLU A 217 -5.91 -2.85 -1.69
CA GLU A 217 -6.06 -1.58 -2.42
C GLU A 217 -7.40 -0.90 -2.09
N LEU A 218 -8.52 -1.64 -2.14
CA LEU A 218 -9.83 -1.12 -1.75
C LEU A 218 -9.85 -0.63 -0.29
N MET A 219 -9.20 -1.35 0.63
CA MET A 219 -9.13 -0.93 2.03
C MET A 219 -8.32 0.35 2.19
N ILE A 220 -7.21 0.50 1.44
CA ILE A 220 -6.38 1.72 1.44
C ILE A 220 -7.23 2.90 1.01
N ASP A 221 -7.94 2.79 -0.11
CA ASP A 221 -8.70 3.91 -0.67
C ASP A 221 -9.89 4.31 0.20
N LEU A 222 -10.58 3.33 0.80
CA LEU A 222 -11.62 3.59 1.80
C LEU A 222 -11.07 4.33 3.02
N GLU A 223 -9.88 3.97 3.50
CA GLU A 223 -9.24 4.58 4.66
C GLU A 223 -8.58 5.93 4.36
N ALA A 224 -8.23 6.18 3.09
CA ALA A 224 -7.53 7.38 2.62
C ALA A 224 -8.47 8.53 2.20
N LEU A 225 -9.79 8.33 2.31
CA LEU A 225 -10.83 9.32 1.99
C LEU A 225 -11.75 9.54 3.21
N LEU A 226 -11.88 10.78 3.68
CA LEU A 226 -12.58 11.06 4.95
C LEU A 226 -14.06 10.60 4.96
N PRO A 227 -14.89 10.84 3.92
CA PRO A 227 -16.26 10.35 3.86
C PRO A 227 -16.43 8.84 4.06
N THR A 228 -15.54 8.01 3.51
CA THR A 228 -15.55 6.55 3.64
C THR A 228 -14.93 6.12 4.96
N ARG A 229 -13.80 6.72 5.34
CA ARG A 229 -13.04 6.45 6.57
C ARG A 229 -13.85 6.67 7.85
N ARG A 230 -14.60 7.79 7.93
CA ARG A 230 -15.19 8.32 9.18
C ARG A 230 -15.87 7.28 10.07
N TRP A 231 -16.56 6.32 9.48
CA TRP A 231 -17.22 5.23 10.19
C TRP A 231 -16.54 3.88 9.95
N PHE A 232 -15.95 3.69 8.77
CA PHE A 232 -15.32 2.44 8.37
C PHE A 232 -14.05 2.11 9.14
N ASN A 233 -13.22 3.10 9.51
CA ASN A 233 -11.98 2.86 10.26
C ASN A 233 -12.22 2.07 11.56
N THR A 234 -13.32 2.36 12.26
CA THR A 234 -13.74 1.59 13.45
C THR A 234 -14.13 0.15 13.12
N VAL A 235 -14.82 -0.08 12.00
CA VAL A 235 -15.22 -1.42 11.52
C VAL A 235 -13.99 -2.22 11.09
N LEU A 236 -13.04 -1.57 10.43
CA LEU A 236 -11.78 -2.18 10.02
C LEU A 236 -10.94 -2.60 11.24
N ASP A 237 -10.81 -1.74 12.24
CA ASP A 237 -10.14 -2.06 13.52
C ASP A 237 -10.85 -3.20 14.28
N ASP A 238 -12.20 -3.22 14.33
CA ASP A 238 -12.97 -4.29 14.99
C ASP A 238 -12.85 -5.65 14.30
N SER A 239 -12.54 -5.65 13.00
CA SER A 239 -12.34 -6.88 12.21
C SER A 239 -10.99 -7.55 12.42
N HIS A 240 -10.04 -6.86 13.07
CA HIS A 240 -8.65 -7.30 13.27
C HIS A 240 -7.90 -7.62 11.97
N LEU A 241 -8.30 -7.01 10.85
CA LEU A 241 -7.75 -7.28 9.52
C LEU A 241 -6.22 -7.12 9.46
N MET A 242 -5.68 -6.06 10.06
CA MET A 242 -4.23 -5.84 10.08
C MET A 242 -3.48 -6.97 10.78
N VAL A 243 -4.03 -7.53 11.87
CA VAL A 243 -3.42 -8.66 12.59
C VAL A 243 -3.45 -9.91 11.73
N SER A 244 -4.61 -10.24 11.16
CA SER A 244 -4.79 -11.40 10.28
C SER A 244 -3.86 -11.35 9.05
N CYS A 245 -3.74 -10.19 8.41
CA CYS A 245 -2.82 -10.00 7.29
C CYS A 245 -1.35 -10.15 7.70
N ASN A 246 -0.97 -9.61 8.87
CA ASN A 246 0.40 -9.69 9.38
C ASN A 246 0.84 -11.11 9.75
N LEU A 247 -0.10 -11.98 10.12
CA LEU A 247 0.18 -13.38 10.47
C LEU A 247 -0.07 -14.34 9.30
N SER A 248 -0.54 -13.84 8.16
CA SER A 248 -0.92 -14.67 7.03
C SER A 248 0.26 -15.38 6.36
N SER A 249 -0.02 -16.57 5.83
CA SER A 249 0.88 -17.31 4.95
C SER A 249 1.36 -16.48 3.76
N LEU A 250 0.50 -15.62 3.18
CA LEU A 250 0.85 -14.80 2.02
C LEU A 250 2.01 -13.85 2.31
N LYS A 251 2.04 -13.26 3.52
CA LYS A 251 3.14 -12.38 3.95
C LYS A 251 4.48 -13.11 4.04
N GLN A 252 4.47 -14.41 4.35
CA GLN A 252 5.69 -15.23 4.46
C GLN A 252 6.29 -15.59 3.09
N ARG A 253 5.55 -15.36 1.99
CA ARG A 253 5.99 -15.69 0.63
C ARG A 253 6.71 -14.49 0.02
N GLU A 254 8.04 -14.49 0.08
CA GLU A 254 8.89 -13.38 -0.34
C GLU A 254 8.64 -12.90 -1.79
N LYS A 255 8.29 -13.81 -2.71
CA LYS A 255 8.06 -13.46 -4.12
C LYS A 255 6.60 -13.11 -4.40
N GLU A 256 5.69 -14.04 -4.16
CA GLU A 256 4.28 -13.86 -4.51
C GLU A 256 3.55 -12.89 -3.56
N GLY A 257 4.03 -12.73 -2.33
CA GLY A 257 3.45 -11.82 -1.34
C GLY A 257 4.08 -10.43 -1.31
N HIS A 258 5.08 -10.13 -2.15
CA HIS A 258 5.84 -8.88 -2.06
C HIS A 258 4.95 -7.64 -2.21
N LEU A 259 4.15 -7.58 -3.28
CA LEU A 259 3.22 -6.47 -3.51
C LEU A 259 2.16 -6.37 -2.40
N PHE A 260 1.61 -7.51 -1.97
CA PHE A 260 0.68 -7.57 -0.84
C PHE A 260 1.30 -6.97 0.44
N CYS A 261 2.57 -7.22 0.74
CA CYS A 261 3.26 -6.65 1.89
C CYS A 261 3.39 -5.12 1.78
N GLN A 262 3.76 -4.62 0.59
CA GLN A 262 3.90 -3.18 0.35
C GLN A 262 2.55 -2.45 0.48
N LEU A 263 1.48 -3.03 -0.08
CA LEU A 263 0.11 -2.53 0.11
C LEU A 263 -0.31 -2.60 1.58
N LEU A 264 0.04 -3.66 2.31
CA LEU A 264 -0.26 -3.79 3.73
C LEU A 264 0.44 -2.70 4.56
N ASP A 265 1.66 -2.31 4.21
CA ASP A 265 2.36 -1.20 4.86
C ASP A 265 1.67 0.15 4.60
N MET A 266 1.15 0.37 3.38
CA MET A 266 0.31 1.54 3.08
C MET A 266 -1.00 1.52 3.90
N LEU A 267 -1.65 0.37 4.02
CA LEU A 267 -2.86 0.25 4.85
C LEU A 267 -2.55 0.49 6.33
N LYS A 268 -1.40 -0.01 6.83
CA LYS A 268 -0.92 0.26 8.20
C LYS A 268 -0.76 1.76 8.45
N PHE A 269 -0.23 2.49 7.46
CA PHE A 269 -0.11 3.95 7.54
C PHE A 269 -1.49 4.62 7.67
N TYR A 270 -2.47 4.25 6.86
CA TYR A 270 -3.80 4.88 6.90
C TYR A 270 -4.66 4.46 8.09
N THR A 271 -4.70 3.17 8.46
CA THR A 271 -5.41 2.72 9.68
C THR A 271 -4.90 3.43 10.93
N GLY A 272 -3.61 3.74 10.95
CA GLY A 272 -2.96 4.49 12.01
C GLY A 272 -2.84 6.00 11.78
N PHE A 273 -3.49 6.59 10.78
CA PHE A 273 -3.27 7.98 10.37
C PHE A 273 -3.62 8.98 11.48
N GLU A 274 -2.83 10.06 11.59
CA GLU A 274 -2.95 11.08 12.63
C GLU A 274 -4.11 12.07 12.36
N ILE A 275 -5.35 11.56 12.30
CA ILE A 275 -6.57 12.32 12.04
C ILE A 275 -7.69 11.94 13.03
N ASN A 276 -8.50 12.92 13.41
CA ASN A 276 -9.75 12.66 14.12
C ASN A 276 -10.87 12.34 13.13
N ASP A 277 -11.32 11.08 13.09
CA ASP A 277 -12.33 10.61 12.12
C ASP A 277 -13.66 11.40 12.17
N GLN A 278 -14.01 11.97 13.33
CA GLN A 278 -15.26 12.72 13.49
C GLN A 278 -15.13 14.15 12.99
N THR A 279 -14.08 14.88 13.41
CA THR A 279 -13.90 16.28 13.05
C THR A 279 -13.23 16.47 11.69
N GLY A 280 -12.45 15.49 11.23
CA GLY A 280 -11.58 15.60 10.05
C GLY A 280 -10.30 16.40 10.28
N ASN A 281 -10.02 16.82 11.51
CA ASN A 281 -8.82 17.60 11.82
C ASN A 281 -7.63 16.67 12.06
N ALA A 282 -6.44 17.10 11.62
CA ALA A 282 -5.19 16.47 11.99
C ALA A 282 -5.02 16.45 13.52
N LEU A 283 -4.54 15.33 14.06
CA LEU A 283 -4.23 15.20 15.47
C LEU A 283 -2.89 15.86 15.78
N THR A 284 -2.83 16.56 16.91
CA THR A 284 -1.58 17.10 17.43
C THR A 284 -0.76 16.01 18.10
N GLN A 285 0.55 16.22 18.24
CA GLN A 285 1.44 15.29 18.95
C GLN A 285 0.96 15.00 20.40
N LYS A 286 0.40 16.01 21.07
CA LYS A 286 -0.19 15.87 22.41
C LYS A 286 -1.42 14.96 22.39
N GLU A 287 -2.31 15.13 21.42
CA GLU A 287 -3.49 14.27 21.27
C GLU A 287 -3.09 12.82 20.94
N MET A 288 -2.11 12.63 20.06
CA MET A 288 -1.55 11.30 19.76
C MET A 288 -0.97 10.62 21.00
N THR A 289 -0.20 11.37 21.81
CA THR A 289 0.37 10.86 23.07
C THR A 289 -0.73 10.49 24.06
N ASN A 290 -1.75 11.34 24.22
CA ASN A 290 -2.88 11.06 25.10
C ASN A 290 -3.66 9.82 24.65
N LEU A 291 -3.92 9.66 23.36
CA LEU A 291 -4.61 8.49 22.81
C LEU A 291 -3.85 7.19 23.11
N HIS A 292 -2.52 7.20 22.97
CA HIS A 292 -1.67 6.07 23.32
C HIS A 292 -1.73 5.76 24.83
N TYR A 293 -1.61 6.80 25.66
CA TYR A 293 -1.64 6.64 27.11
C TYR A 293 -2.99 6.14 27.60
N ASP A 294 -4.09 6.60 26.99
CA ASP A 294 -5.44 6.13 27.31
C ASP A 294 -5.61 4.64 26.99
N LYS A 295 -5.05 4.17 25.87
CA LYS A 295 -5.02 2.73 25.52
C LYS A 295 -4.27 1.93 26.56
N ILE A 296 -3.02 2.29 26.87
CA ILE A 296 -2.22 1.58 27.89
C ILE A 296 -2.90 1.63 29.25
N THR A 297 -3.42 2.78 29.67
CA THR A 297 -4.11 2.94 30.95
C THR A 297 -5.36 2.07 31.02
N SER A 298 -6.12 1.94 29.93
CA SER A 298 -7.28 1.04 29.89
C SER A 298 -6.88 -0.43 30.04
N LEU A 299 -5.78 -0.84 29.41
CA LEU A 299 -5.21 -2.18 29.55
C LEU A 299 -4.67 -2.44 30.97
N GLN A 300 -3.96 -1.48 31.56
CA GLN A 300 -3.47 -1.58 32.95
C GLN A 300 -4.62 -1.66 33.96
N ARG A 301 -5.72 -0.92 33.76
CA ARG A 301 -6.92 -1.03 34.60
C ARG A 301 -7.55 -2.41 34.52
N ALA A 302 -7.69 -2.98 33.32
CA ALA A 302 -8.21 -4.33 33.13
C ALA A 302 -7.28 -5.36 33.79
N ALA A 303 -5.98 -5.26 33.56
CA ALA A 303 -4.95 -6.08 34.17
C ALA A 303 -5.03 -6.07 35.71
N PHE A 304 -5.03 -4.88 36.33
CA PHE A 304 -5.09 -4.74 37.79
C PHE A 304 -6.35 -5.38 38.40
N ALA A 305 -7.50 -5.12 37.78
CA ALA A 305 -8.80 -5.52 38.32
C ALA A 305 -9.09 -7.02 38.18
N HIS A 306 -8.60 -7.66 37.12
CA HIS A 306 -9.07 -9.00 36.73
C HIS A 306 -7.96 -10.05 36.57
N PHE A 307 -6.68 -9.65 36.49
CA PHE A 307 -5.58 -10.56 36.14
C PHE A 307 -4.40 -10.40 37.11
N PRO A 308 -4.35 -11.19 38.20
CA PRO A 308 -3.26 -11.15 39.18
C PRO A 308 -1.86 -11.32 38.57
N GLU A 309 -1.74 -12.13 37.52
CA GLU A 309 -0.50 -12.38 36.79
C GLU A 309 0.07 -11.11 36.12
N LEU A 310 -0.77 -10.09 35.91
CA LEU A 310 -0.41 -8.83 35.27
C LEU A 310 -0.32 -7.65 36.25
N HIS A 311 -0.29 -7.90 37.57
CA HIS A 311 -0.19 -6.82 38.57
C HIS A 311 1.07 -5.97 38.43
N ASP A 312 2.23 -6.59 38.19
CA ASP A 312 3.48 -5.86 37.97
C ASP A 312 3.41 -4.96 36.72
N PHE A 313 2.82 -5.48 35.63
CA PHE A 313 2.55 -4.70 34.42
C PHE A 313 1.59 -3.53 34.70
N ALA A 314 0.53 -3.78 35.46
CA ALA A 314 -0.49 -2.78 35.76
C ALA A 314 0.00 -1.62 36.62
N LEU A 315 1.01 -1.86 37.47
CA LEU A 315 1.60 -0.86 38.36
C LEU A 315 2.84 -0.16 37.78
N SER A 316 3.35 -0.64 36.65
CA SER A 316 4.50 -0.07 35.97
C SER A 316 4.16 1.25 35.25
N ASN A 317 5.14 2.11 35.05
CA ASN A 317 4.96 3.32 34.24
C ASN A 317 4.81 2.97 32.76
N VAL A 318 4.04 3.77 32.01
CA VAL A 318 3.73 3.53 30.59
C VAL A 318 5.00 3.27 29.75
N ALA A 319 6.03 4.10 29.90
CA ALA A 319 7.26 4.00 29.11
C ALA A 319 8.07 2.70 29.35
N ALA A 320 7.83 1.99 30.47
CA ALA A 320 8.48 0.71 30.74
C ALA A 320 7.72 -0.49 30.13
N VAL A 321 6.48 -0.29 29.68
CA VAL A 321 5.59 -1.37 29.25
C VAL A 321 5.02 -1.21 27.85
N ASP A 322 5.14 -0.04 27.22
CA ASP A 322 4.50 0.27 25.94
C ASP A 322 5.33 -0.11 24.70
N THR A 323 6.56 -0.61 24.86
CA THR A 323 7.34 -1.14 23.73
C THR A 323 6.86 -2.54 23.32
N ARG A 324 6.96 -2.87 22.03
CA ARG A 324 6.63 -4.20 21.50
C ARG A 324 7.34 -5.34 22.22
N GLU A 325 8.62 -5.16 22.52
CA GLU A 325 9.44 -6.13 23.26
C GLU A 325 8.88 -6.37 24.67
N SER A 326 8.59 -5.28 25.40
CA SER A 326 8.04 -5.37 26.76
C SER A 326 6.64 -6.00 26.76
N LEU A 327 5.75 -5.61 25.84
CA LEU A 327 4.42 -6.21 25.71
C LEU A 327 4.52 -7.70 25.39
N THR A 328 5.35 -8.09 24.42
CA THR A 328 5.56 -9.51 24.07
C THR A 328 6.05 -10.31 25.28
N LYS A 329 6.98 -9.76 26.07
CA LYS A 329 7.48 -10.41 27.29
C LYS A 329 6.39 -10.57 28.37
N GLN A 330 5.60 -9.52 28.60
CA GLN A 330 4.55 -9.49 29.63
C GLN A 330 3.34 -10.34 29.26
N PHE A 331 2.91 -10.37 28.00
CA PHE A 331 1.72 -11.12 27.58
C PHE A 331 2.06 -12.51 27.03
N GLY A 332 3.30 -12.75 26.57
CA GLY A 332 3.69 -14.00 25.91
C GLY A 332 3.67 -15.25 26.80
N HIS A 333 3.80 -15.08 28.12
CA HIS A 333 3.73 -16.21 29.07
C HIS A 333 2.30 -16.59 29.46
N LEU A 334 1.30 -15.76 29.12
CA LEU A 334 -0.10 -16.02 29.44
C LEU A 334 -0.67 -17.16 28.59
N SER A 335 -1.73 -17.79 29.11
CA SER A 335 -2.49 -18.79 28.36
C SER A 335 -3.37 -18.13 27.28
N PRO A 336 -3.74 -18.88 26.22
CA PRO A 336 -4.66 -18.37 25.20
C PRO A 336 -5.98 -17.85 25.77
N ASN A 337 -6.56 -18.56 26.75
CA ASN A 337 -7.81 -18.15 27.38
C ASN A 337 -7.67 -16.81 28.13
N MET A 338 -6.56 -16.60 28.84
CA MET A 338 -6.30 -15.33 29.52
C MET A 338 -6.11 -14.18 28.53
N LEU A 339 -5.37 -14.40 27.44
CA LEU A 339 -5.22 -13.39 26.39
C LEU A 339 -6.56 -13.02 25.76
N HIS A 340 -7.42 -14.00 25.50
CA HIS A 340 -8.77 -13.79 25.01
C HIS A 340 -9.59 -12.95 26.01
N GLN A 341 -9.56 -13.30 27.30
CA GLN A 341 -10.28 -12.56 28.35
C GLN A 341 -9.78 -11.11 28.44
N VAL A 342 -8.47 -10.86 28.38
CA VAL A 342 -7.92 -9.50 28.35
C VAL A 342 -8.47 -8.72 27.15
N ALA A 343 -8.47 -9.34 25.96
CA ALA A 343 -9.00 -8.72 24.74
C ALA A 343 -10.52 -8.46 24.82
N SER A 344 -11.29 -9.33 25.47
CA SER A 344 -12.74 -9.13 25.65
C SER A 344 -13.05 -7.97 26.60
N TYR A 345 -12.29 -7.80 27.70
CA TYR A 345 -12.40 -6.62 28.58
C TYR A 345 -12.14 -5.30 27.85
N LEU A 346 -11.28 -5.32 26.83
CA LEU A 346 -10.98 -4.18 25.97
C LEU A 346 -11.98 -4.00 24.82
N CYS A 347 -13.06 -4.79 24.80
CA CYS A 347 -14.09 -4.79 23.77
C CYS A 347 -13.54 -5.12 22.37
N LEU A 348 -12.49 -5.94 22.28
CA LEU A 348 -11.88 -6.38 21.02
C LEU A 348 -12.41 -7.75 20.57
N LEU A 349 -12.79 -8.60 21.52
CA LEU A 349 -13.36 -9.92 21.29
C LEU A 349 -14.66 -10.09 22.08
N PRO A 350 -15.55 -11.00 21.66
CA PRO A 350 -16.66 -11.42 22.50
C PRO A 350 -16.16 -11.99 23.83
N GLU A 351 -17.03 -12.02 24.85
CA GLU A 351 -16.70 -12.67 26.12
C GLU A 351 -16.46 -14.17 25.91
N LEU A 352 -15.40 -14.71 26.52
CA LEU A 352 -15.11 -16.13 26.54
C LEU A 352 -16.03 -16.80 27.58
N PRO A 353 -16.97 -17.69 27.19
CA PRO A 353 -17.87 -18.32 28.14
C PRO A 353 -17.12 -19.17 29.17
N GLU A 354 -17.63 -19.22 30.40
CA GLU A 354 -17.04 -20.05 31.45
C GLU A 354 -16.96 -21.52 31.04
N GLY A 355 -15.79 -22.14 31.23
CA GLY A 355 -15.55 -23.54 30.90
C GLY A 355 -15.31 -23.84 29.41
N GLN A 356 -15.23 -22.82 28.55
CA GLN A 356 -14.86 -22.97 27.15
C GLN A 356 -13.44 -22.46 26.88
N ASP A 357 -12.71 -23.17 26.03
CA ASP A 357 -11.42 -22.72 25.52
C ASP A 357 -11.60 -21.80 24.32
N THR A 358 -10.67 -20.86 24.15
CA THR A 358 -10.64 -20.00 22.97
C THR A 358 -10.43 -20.82 21.70
N THR A 359 -11.15 -20.47 20.63
CA THR A 359 -10.93 -21.01 19.28
C THR A 359 -9.88 -20.23 18.50
N ILE A 360 -9.38 -19.12 19.05
CA ILE A 360 -8.39 -18.24 18.42
C ILE A 360 -7.01 -18.65 18.87
N GLU A 361 -6.09 -18.80 17.91
CA GLU A 361 -4.69 -19.14 18.13
C GLU A 361 -3.98 -18.12 19.03
N LYS A 362 -3.01 -18.60 19.83
CA LYS A 362 -2.29 -17.79 20.82
C LYS A 362 -1.57 -16.62 20.15
N GLU A 363 -0.95 -16.89 19.01
CA GLU A 363 -0.17 -15.95 18.22
C GLU A 363 -1.03 -14.76 17.76
N VAL A 364 -2.27 -15.04 17.34
CA VAL A 364 -3.24 -14.01 16.93
C VAL A 364 -3.67 -13.15 18.11
N LEU A 365 -3.98 -13.79 19.25
CA LEU A 365 -4.37 -13.07 20.47
C LEU A 365 -3.25 -12.18 21.01
N LEU A 366 -2.02 -12.70 20.99
CA LEU A 366 -0.84 -11.95 21.40
C LEU A 366 -0.59 -10.77 20.46
N GLU A 367 -0.59 -10.99 19.14
CA GLU A 367 -0.38 -9.93 18.16
C GLU A 367 -1.47 -8.84 18.25
N LEU A 368 -2.73 -9.23 18.49
CA LEU A 368 -3.84 -8.30 18.71
C LEU A 368 -3.58 -7.35 19.89
N LEU A 369 -3.15 -7.90 21.03
CA LEU A 369 -2.87 -7.09 22.21
C LEU A 369 -1.59 -6.26 22.02
N VAL A 370 -0.54 -6.83 21.44
CA VAL A 370 0.74 -6.15 21.24
C VAL A 370 0.61 -5.00 20.22
N SER A 371 0.14 -5.27 19.01
CA SER A 371 0.05 -4.27 17.93
C SER A 371 -0.87 -3.09 18.26
N ARG A 372 -1.91 -3.30 19.07
CA ARG A 372 -2.82 -2.23 19.50
C ARG A 372 -2.18 -1.26 20.49
N HIS A 373 -1.27 -1.75 21.31
CA HIS A 373 -0.71 -1.04 22.46
C HIS A 373 0.76 -0.68 22.30
N GLU A 374 1.45 -1.18 21.26
CA GLU A 374 2.84 -0.83 21.02
C GLU A 374 3.00 0.66 20.71
N ARG A 375 4.09 1.24 21.21
CA ARG A 375 4.48 2.60 20.92
C ARG A 375 4.71 2.75 19.42
N ARG A 376 4.11 3.79 18.85
CA ARG A 376 4.25 4.15 17.44
C ARG A 376 5.15 5.37 17.29
N ILE A 377 5.98 5.34 16.25
CA ILE A 377 6.66 6.53 15.76
C ILE A 377 5.66 7.41 15.00
N SER A 378 5.83 8.72 15.11
CA SER A 378 4.95 9.69 14.43
C SER A 378 5.18 9.67 12.91
N GLN A 379 4.20 10.17 12.16
CA GLN A 379 4.32 10.30 10.70
C GLN A 379 5.50 11.20 10.29
N ILE A 380 5.77 12.25 11.08
CA ILE A 380 6.90 13.16 10.84
C ILE A 380 8.23 12.46 11.09
N GLU A 381 8.35 11.71 12.19
CA GLU A 381 9.57 10.92 12.47
C GLU A 381 9.79 9.86 11.39
N GLN A 382 8.73 9.19 10.92
CA GLN A 382 8.82 8.26 9.79
C GLN A 382 9.35 8.94 8.53
N LEU A 383 8.83 10.12 8.18
CA LEU A 383 9.27 10.87 7.02
C LEU A 383 10.74 11.30 7.15
N ASN A 384 11.16 11.76 8.33
CA ASN A 384 12.53 12.20 8.57
C ASN A 384 13.56 11.05 8.50
N LEU A 385 13.12 9.81 8.73
CA LEU A 385 13.94 8.60 8.55
C LEU A 385 14.07 8.17 7.08
N MET A 386 13.27 8.73 6.16
CA MET A 386 13.29 8.32 4.77
C MET A 386 14.54 8.85 4.04
N PRO A 387 15.33 7.97 3.39
CA PRO A 387 16.42 8.41 2.54
C PRO A 387 15.88 9.15 1.31
N LEU A 388 16.54 10.24 0.93
CA LEU A 388 16.14 11.02 -0.25
C LEU A 388 16.46 10.30 -1.56
N TYR A 389 17.56 9.55 -1.62
CA TYR A 389 18.00 8.86 -2.83
C TYR A 389 17.56 7.39 -2.85
N PRO A 390 17.14 6.88 -4.01
CA PRO A 390 16.76 5.48 -4.14
C PRO A 390 17.99 4.57 -4.09
N THR A 391 17.77 3.32 -3.67
CA THR A 391 18.79 2.26 -3.60
C THR A 391 18.44 1.14 -4.57
N GLU A 392 19.35 0.18 -4.76
CA GLU A 392 19.12 -1.02 -5.57
C GLU A 392 17.84 -1.79 -5.21
N LYS A 393 17.39 -1.68 -3.95
CA LYS A 393 16.16 -2.32 -3.46
C LYS A 393 14.88 -1.67 -3.97
N ILE A 394 14.95 -0.42 -4.43
CA ILE A 394 13.80 0.37 -4.89
C ILE A 394 13.83 0.55 -6.41
N ILE A 395 15.02 0.83 -6.98
CA ILE A 395 15.17 1.21 -8.40
C ILE A 395 14.57 0.17 -9.36
N TRP A 396 14.72 -1.12 -9.06
CA TRP A 396 14.21 -2.23 -9.87
C TRP A 396 12.97 -2.92 -9.29
N ASP A 397 12.33 -2.32 -8.28
CA ASP A 397 11.07 -2.84 -7.73
C ASP A 397 9.88 -2.32 -8.54
N GLU A 398 9.37 -3.13 -9.47
CA GLU A 398 8.33 -2.75 -10.42
C GLU A 398 6.95 -2.51 -9.78
N ASN A 399 6.76 -2.89 -8.51
CA ASN A 399 5.52 -2.62 -7.77
C ASN A 399 5.38 -1.14 -7.36
N ILE A 400 6.52 -0.44 -7.24
CA ILE A 400 6.61 0.96 -6.82
C ILE A 400 7.34 1.86 -7.84
N VAL A 401 8.14 1.27 -8.72
CA VAL A 401 8.80 1.94 -9.87
C VAL A 401 8.42 1.16 -11.14
N PRO A 402 7.17 1.29 -11.61
CA PRO A 402 6.70 0.56 -12.78
C PRO A 402 7.46 0.97 -14.04
N THR A 403 7.54 0.05 -15.01
CA THR A 403 8.10 0.36 -16.33
C THR A 403 7.07 1.04 -17.23
N GLU A 404 7.51 1.67 -18.33
CA GLU A 404 6.62 2.17 -19.40
C GLU A 404 5.69 1.08 -19.98
N TYR A 405 5.99 -0.20 -19.78
CA TYR A 405 5.18 -1.33 -20.26
C TYR A 405 4.09 -1.77 -19.28
N TYR A 406 3.93 -1.10 -18.14
CA TYR A 406 2.88 -1.41 -17.18
C TYR A 406 1.49 -1.29 -17.85
N SER A 407 0.76 -2.40 -17.89
CA SER A 407 -0.50 -2.50 -18.63
C SER A 407 -1.71 -1.90 -17.89
N GLY A 408 -1.60 -1.66 -16.58
CA GLY A 408 -2.73 -1.29 -15.72
C GLY A 408 -3.56 -2.47 -15.20
N GLU A 409 -3.22 -3.71 -15.54
CA GLU A 409 -3.99 -4.91 -15.12
C GLU A 409 -3.80 -5.23 -13.62
N GLY A 410 -2.56 -5.17 -13.11
CA GLY A 410 -2.23 -5.30 -11.68
C GLY A 410 -2.36 -3.97 -10.94
N CYS A 411 -2.45 -3.98 -9.61
CA CYS A 411 -2.32 -2.75 -8.82
C CYS A 411 -0.85 -2.45 -8.54
N LEU A 412 -0.56 -1.24 -8.06
CA LEU A 412 0.78 -0.81 -7.65
C LEU A 412 0.69 -0.28 -6.22
N ALA A 413 1.80 -0.39 -5.47
CA ALA A 413 1.89 0.17 -4.12
C ALA A 413 2.21 1.67 -4.17
N LEU A 414 1.35 2.43 -4.86
CA LEU A 414 1.52 3.85 -5.14
C LEU A 414 0.37 4.68 -4.55
N PRO A 415 0.65 5.88 -4.01
CA PRO A 415 -0.40 6.81 -3.63
C PRO A 415 -1.24 7.23 -4.84
N LYS A 416 -2.56 7.35 -4.66
CA LYS A 416 -3.47 7.90 -5.67
C LYS A 416 -3.71 9.40 -5.42
N LEU A 417 -3.68 10.19 -6.49
CA LEU A 417 -4.12 11.60 -6.47
C LEU A 417 -5.56 11.67 -6.97
N ASN A 418 -6.46 12.17 -6.11
CA ASN A 418 -7.85 12.40 -6.44
C ASN A 418 -8.30 13.75 -5.85
N LEU A 419 -9.60 13.99 -5.73
CA LEU A 419 -10.17 15.28 -5.30
C LEU A 419 -9.91 15.64 -3.83
N GLN A 420 -9.69 14.65 -2.96
CA GLN A 420 -9.58 14.84 -1.51
C GLN A 420 -8.36 14.15 -0.92
N PHE A 421 -7.88 14.74 0.17
CA PHE A 421 -6.79 14.24 1.01
C PHE A 421 -7.22 14.39 2.47
N LEU A 422 -6.73 13.51 3.35
CA LEU A 422 -7.12 13.51 4.77
C LEU A 422 -6.66 14.79 5.49
N THR A 423 -5.42 15.20 5.23
CA THR A 423 -4.80 16.38 5.84
C THR A 423 -3.78 17.00 4.87
N LEU A 424 -3.20 18.16 5.22
CA LEU A 424 -2.08 18.72 4.46
C LEU A 424 -0.88 17.77 4.44
N HIS A 425 -0.61 17.05 5.53
CA HIS A 425 0.48 16.09 5.58
C HIS A 425 0.27 14.94 4.59
N ASP A 426 -0.96 14.40 4.51
CA ASP A 426 -1.32 13.39 3.52
C ASP A 426 -1.06 13.89 2.09
N TYR A 427 -1.62 15.06 1.75
CA TYR A 427 -1.41 15.68 0.44
C TYR A 427 0.07 15.82 0.07
N LEU A 428 0.88 16.40 0.96
CA LEU A 428 2.31 16.61 0.72
C LEU A 428 3.05 15.27 0.60
N LEU A 429 2.73 14.29 1.44
CA LEU A 429 3.39 12.98 1.44
C LEU A 429 3.08 12.18 0.18
N ARG A 430 1.84 12.20 -0.33
CA ARG A 430 1.49 11.55 -1.59
C ARG A 430 2.29 12.15 -2.76
N ASN A 431 2.33 13.48 -2.85
CA ASN A 431 3.09 14.18 -3.88
C ASN A 431 4.60 13.90 -3.75
N PHE A 432 5.14 13.95 -2.53
CA PHE A 432 6.55 13.63 -2.27
C PHE A 432 6.91 12.22 -2.73
N ASN A 433 6.08 11.22 -2.37
CA ASN A 433 6.33 9.83 -2.76
C ASN A 433 6.21 9.60 -4.26
N LEU A 434 5.19 10.16 -4.90
CA LEU A 434 5.01 10.03 -6.35
C LEU A 434 6.15 10.69 -7.12
N PHE A 435 6.55 11.90 -6.73
CA PHE A 435 7.69 12.59 -7.34
C PHE A 435 8.98 11.78 -7.15
N ARG A 436 9.25 11.30 -5.93
CA ARG A 436 10.42 10.48 -5.63
C ARG A 436 10.48 9.21 -6.47
N LEU A 437 9.36 8.50 -6.64
CA LEU A 437 9.30 7.24 -7.38
C LEU A 437 9.33 7.44 -8.90
N GLU A 438 8.73 8.51 -9.40
CA GLU A 438 8.80 8.89 -10.81
C GLU A 438 10.23 9.27 -11.21
N SER A 439 10.91 10.11 -10.42
CA SER A 439 12.33 10.41 -10.66
C SER A 439 13.23 9.18 -10.52
N THR A 440 12.83 8.20 -9.70
CA THR A 440 13.56 6.92 -9.60
C THR A 440 13.49 6.12 -10.90
N TYR A 441 12.41 6.22 -11.67
CA TYR A 441 12.30 5.57 -12.98
C TYR A 441 13.31 6.17 -13.98
N GLU A 442 13.47 7.48 -14.02
CA GLU A 442 14.49 8.14 -14.85
C GLU A 442 15.91 7.69 -14.44
N ILE A 443 16.18 7.66 -13.13
CA ILE A 443 17.45 7.16 -12.58
C ILE A 443 17.72 5.71 -12.99
N ARG A 444 16.69 4.85 -13.01
CA ARG A 444 16.81 3.46 -13.51
C ARG A 444 17.30 3.46 -14.96
N GLN A 445 16.64 4.22 -15.83
CA GLN A 445 17.00 4.28 -17.26
C GLN A 445 18.44 4.76 -17.48
N ASP A 446 18.85 5.81 -16.76
CA ASP A 446 20.20 6.35 -16.84
C ASP A 446 21.26 5.33 -16.39
N ILE A 447 21.02 4.65 -15.25
CA ILE A 447 21.92 3.61 -14.74
C ILE A 447 22.01 2.45 -15.72
N GLU A 448 20.89 2.00 -16.28
CA GLU A 448 20.85 0.89 -17.23
C GLU A 448 21.64 1.21 -18.51
N ASP A 449 21.42 2.38 -19.12
CA ASP A 449 22.15 2.79 -20.34
C ASP A 449 23.65 2.89 -20.09
N VAL A 450 24.04 3.54 -18.99
CA VAL A 450 25.44 3.75 -18.64
C VAL A 450 26.18 2.43 -18.41
N ILE A 451 25.62 1.52 -17.60
CA ILE A 451 26.30 0.26 -17.28
C ILE A 451 26.40 -0.64 -18.52
N PHE A 452 25.36 -0.70 -19.35
CA PHE A 452 25.43 -1.44 -20.61
C PHE A 452 26.52 -0.89 -21.56
N ARG A 453 26.77 0.43 -21.56
CA ARG A 453 27.87 1.02 -22.34
C ARG A 453 29.24 0.72 -21.76
N MET A 454 29.39 0.75 -20.43
CA MET A 454 30.64 0.44 -19.75
C MET A 454 31.05 -1.04 -19.87
N LYS A 455 30.08 -1.95 -20.07
CA LYS A 455 30.31 -3.39 -20.28
C LYS A 455 31.17 -4.02 -19.17
N PRO A 456 30.66 -4.15 -17.94
CA PRO A 456 31.40 -4.74 -16.84
C PRO A 456 31.55 -6.26 -17.04
N TRP A 457 32.78 -6.74 -17.16
CA TRP A 457 33.10 -8.18 -17.25
C TRP A 457 34.02 -8.62 -16.11
N GLN A 458 33.96 -9.92 -15.82
CA GLN A 458 34.85 -10.54 -14.85
C GLN A 458 36.27 -10.64 -15.41
N SER A 459 37.25 -10.21 -14.61
CA SER A 459 38.67 -10.38 -14.89
C SER A 459 39.17 -11.77 -14.47
N GLU A 460 40.35 -12.15 -14.92
CA GLU A 460 40.98 -13.45 -14.60
C GLU A 460 41.14 -13.69 -13.08
N TYR A 461 41.29 -12.62 -12.30
CA TYR A 461 41.49 -12.67 -10.84
C TYR A 461 40.22 -12.32 -10.05
N GLY A 462 39.04 -12.35 -10.69
CA GLY A 462 37.75 -12.06 -10.03
C GLY A 462 37.47 -10.58 -9.78
N GLY A 463 38.25 -9.67 -10.38
CA GLY A 463 37.95 -8.24 -10.40
C GLY A 463 37.00 -7.85 -11.54
N VAL A 464 36.69 -6.56 -11.66
CA VAL A 464 35.93 -6.01 -12.79
C VAL A 464 36.87 -5.44 -13.84
N VAL A 465 36.58 -5.72 -15.11
CA VAL A 465 37.17 -5.05 -16.28
C VAL A 465 36.03 -4.45 -17.09
N PHE A 466 36.11 -3.15 -17.36
CA PHE A 466 35.14 -2.45 -18.19
C PHE A 466 35.60 -2.48 -19.66
N GLY A 467 34.82 -3.13 -20.50
CA GLY A 467 35.12 -3.27 -21.94
C GLY A 467 34.67 -2.09 -22.79
N GLY A 468 33.97 -1.11 -22.20
CA GLY A 468 33.50 0.08 -22.87
C GLY A 468 33.64 1.33 -22.00
N TRP A 469 33.05 2.43 -22.47
CA TRP A 469 33.10 3.72 -21.81
C TRP A 469 31.72 4.38 -21.89
N ALA A 470 31.43 5.26 -20.94
CA ALA A 470 30.22 6.07 -20.91
C ALA A 470 30.59 7.54 -20.67
N ARG A 471 29.85 8.47 -21.30
CA ARG A 471 30.02 9.91 -21.05
C ARG A 471 29.64 10.28 -19.61
N MET A 472 28.55 9.69 -19.11
CA MET A 472 27.93 10.00 -17.81
C MET A 472 28.38 9.10 -16.65
N ALA A 473 29.38 8.23 -16.84
CA ALA A 473 30.01 7.53 -15.71
C ALA A 473 31.50 7.31 -15.89
N GLN A 474 32.20 7.31 -14.76
CA GLN A 474 33.63 7.04 -14.67
C GLN A 474 33.92 5.95 -13.65
N THR A 475 35.04 5.28 -13.84
CA THR A 475 35.53 4.28 -12.88
C THR A 475 36.10 4.99 -11.65
N ILE A 476 35.63 4.58 -10.47
CA ILE A 476 36.14 5.08 -9.20
C ILE A 476 37.50 4.42 -8.94
N THR A 477 38.53 5.25 -8.78
CA THR A 477 39.90 4.81 -8.49
C THR A 477 40.17 4.70 -6.99
N ALA A 478 39.58 5.60 -6.21
CA ALA A 478 39.61 5.59 -4.76
C ALA A 478 38.32 6.18 -4.20
N PHE A 479 37.90 5.66 -3.06
CA PHE A 479 36.75 6.14 -2.31
C PHE A 479 37.05 6.02 -0.82
N SER A 480 36.87 7.10 -0.06
CA SER A 480 37.11 7.11 1.38
C SER A 480 36.14 8.03 2.09
N ILE A 481 35.48 7.53 3.14
CA ILE A 481 34.68 8.36 4.05
C ILE A 481 35.65 9.18 4.90
N VAL A 482 35.52 10.51 4.84
CA VAL A 482 36.42 11.47 5.50
C VAL A 482 35.82 12.12 6.73
N GLU A 483 34.49 12.18 6.82
CA GLU A 483 33.79 12.73 7.98
C GLU A 483 32.51 11.96 8.28
N VAL A 484 32.31 11.64 9.55
CA VAL A 484 31.02 11.21 10.09
C VAL A 484 30.73 12.10 11.30
N ALA A 485 29.83 13.07 11.13
CA ALA A 485 29.46 13.99 12.19
C ALA A 485 28.58 13.28 13.24
N LYS A 486 28.60 13.82 14.46
CA LYS A 486 27.71 13.33 15.53
C LYS A 486 26.24 13.59 15.15
N PRO A 487 25.30 12.69 15.50
CA PRO A 487 23.87 12.95 15.40
C PRO A 487 23.46 14.23 16.15
N ASN A 488 22.41 14.90 15.68
CA ASN A 488 21.77 15.94 16.48
C ASN A 488 21.02 15.30 17.66
N ILE A 489 20.69 16.12 18.67
CA ILE A 489 19.98 15.64 19.86
C ILE A 489 18.60 15.12 19.43
N GLY A 490 18.33 13.84 19.72
CA GLY A 490 17.06 13.18 19.41
C GLY A 490 17.07 12.38 18.09
N GLU A 491 18.06 12.59 17.23
CA GLU A 491 18.22 11.85 15.97
C GLU A 491 19.10 10.62 16.18
N SER A 492 18.79 9.53 15.46
CA SER A 492 19.59 8.30 15.48
C SER A 492 20.56 8.18 14.31
N TRP A 493 20.63 9.19 13.44
CA TRP A 493 21.49 9.22 12.25
C TRP A 493 22.53 10.35 12.35
N PRO A 494 23.70 10.21 11.71
CA PRO A 494 24.71 11.26 11.72
C PRO A 494 24.18 12.54 11.07
N ALA A 495 24.51 13.70 11.63
CA ALA A 495 24.09 14.99 11.08
C ALA A 495 24.71 15.30 9.71
N ARG A 496 25.81 14.62 9.37
CA ARG A 496 26.53 14.76 8.09
C ARG A 496 27.47 13.59 7.87
N VAL A 497 27.57 13.11 6.63
CA VAL A 497 28.59 12.15 6.20
C VAL A 497 29.26 12.65 4.92
N ARG A 498 30.59 12.79 4.92
CA ARG A 498 31.36 13.19 3.74
C ARG A 498 32.33 12.12 3.28
N ALA A 499 32.51 12.00 1.98
CA ALA A 499 33.48 11.10 1.37
C ALA A 499 34.22 11.76 0.22
N ASP A 500 35.49 11.40 0.07
CA ASP A 500 36.29 11.77 -1.09
C ASP A 500 36.20 10.64 -2.12
N VAL A 501 35.87 11.00 -3.37
CA VAL A 501 35.89 10.11 -4.52
C VAL A 501 36.93 10.59 -5.53
N THR A 502 37.72 9.67 -6.05
CA THR A 502 38.75 9.97 -7.05
C THR A 502 38.45 9.25 -8.35
N VAL A 503 38.43 10.01 -9.45
CA VAL A 503 38.25 9.48 -10.80
C VAL A 503 39.40 9.90 -11.70
N ASN A 504 39.77 9.02 -12.64
CA ASN A 504 40.79 9.31 -13.65
C ASN A 504 40.10 9.75 -14.95
N LEU A 505 40.24 11.03 -15.31
CA LEU A 505 39.62 11.59 -16.52
C LEU A 505 40.53 11.44 -17.74
N ASN A 506 40.97 10.22 -18.02
CA ASN A 506 41.69 9.88 -19.25
C ASN A 506 40.69 9.70 -20.42
N VAL A 507 39.96 10.76 -20.72
CA VAL A 507 38.86 10.81 -21.70
C VAL A 507 39.05 11.99 -22.66
N GLN A 508 38.18 12.12 -23.66
CA GLN A 508 38.21 13.26 -24.59
C GLN A 508 37.96 14.57 -23.85
N ASP A 509 38.60 15.66 -24.29
CA ASP A 509 38.57 16.96 -23.61
C ASP A 509 37.16 17.49 -23.36
N HIS A 510 36.21 17.26 -24.26
CA HIS A 510 34.82 17.69 -24.05
C HIS A 510 34.16 16.97 -22.87
N ILE A 511 34.38 15.64 -22.73
CA ILE A 511 33.89 14.84 -21.60
C ILE A 511 34.60 15.27 -20.32
N LYS A 512 35.91 15.50 -20.40
CA LYS A 512 36.70 16.00 -19.28
C LYS A 512 36.13 17.32 -18.76
N ASN A 513 35.85 18.28 -19.64
CA ASN A 513 35.28 19.57 -19.30
C ASN A 513 33.88 19.46 -18.67
N GLU A 514 33.08 18.46 -19.07
CA GLU A 514 31.77 18.20 -18.46
C GLU A 514 31.90 17.68 -17.03
N TRP A 515 32.82 16.74 -16.80
CA TRP A 515 33.09 16.22 -15.44
C TRP A 515 33.71 17.29 -14.53
N GLU A 516 34.66 18.08 -15.02
CA GLU A 516 35.18 19.28 -14.32
C GLU A 516 34.10 20.37 -14.18
N GLY A 517 33.00 20.24 -14.93
CA GLY A 517 31.81 21.08 -14.92
C GLY A 517 30.86 20.82 -13.75
N LEU A 518 31.02 19.74 -12.99
CA LEU A 518 30.19 19.46 -11.81
C LEU A 518 30.31 20.59 -10.78
N ARG A 519 29.18 20.94 -10.18
CA ARG A 519 29.00 22.05 -9.23
C ARG A 519 28.44 21.55 -7.92
N LYS A 520 28.52 22.43 -6.92
CA LYS A 520 27.89 22.20 -5.63
C LYS A 520 26.39 21.93 -5.82
N HIS A 521 25.86 20.95 -5.10
CA HIS A 521 24.47 20.48 -5.17
C HIS A 521 24.14 19.59 -6.38
N ASP A 522 25.08 19.34 -7.29
CA ASP A 522 24.87 18.32 -8.33
C ASP A 522 24.78 16.93 -7.69
N VAL A 523 23.84 16.12 -8.15
CA VAL A 523 23.62 14.77 -7.64
C VAL A 523 24.39 13.76 -8.49
N CYS A 524 25.11 12.86 -7.84
CA CYS A 524 25.81 11.74 -8.45
C CYS A 524 25.37 10.42 -7.81
N PHE A 525 25.51 9.31 -8.55
CA PHE A 525 25.26 7.97 -8.02
C PHE A 525 26.54 7.14 -7.96
N LEU A 526 26.82 6.60 -6.77
CA LEU A 526 27.88 5.65 -6.51
C LEU A 526 27.34 4.24 -6.72
N ILE A 527 27.92 3.52 -7.69
CA ILE A 527 27.41 2.22 -8.13
C ILE A 527 28.48 1.14 -7.94
N THR A 528 28.07 0.01 -7.36
CA THR A 528 28.91 -1.18 -7.22
C THR A 528 28.44 -2.27 -8.17
N VAL A 529 29.33 -2.75 -9.02
CA VAL A 529 29.11 -3.92 -9.89
C VAL A 529 30.12 -5.02 -9.56
N ARG A 530 29.65 -6.27 -9.53
CA ARG A 530 30.44 -7.49 -9.39
C ARG A 530 30.06 -8.43 -10.54
N PRO A 531 30.65 -8.23 -11.73
CA PRO A 531 30.23 -8.93 -12.92
C PRO A 531 30.47 -10.45 -12.80
N ASN A 532 29.54 -11.21 -13.35
CA ASN A 532 29.57 -12.68 -13.44
C ASN A 532 29.82 -13.18 -14.87
N LEU A 533 29.77 -12.29 -15.87
CA LEU A 533 30.01 -12.63 -17.27
C LEU A 533 31.48 -12.53 -17.64
N ILE A 534 31.97 -13.52 -18.38
CA ILE A 534 33.34 -13.55 -18.91
C ILE A 534 33.57 -12.42 -19.92
N TYR A 535 34.82 -11.99 -20.03
CA TYR A 535 35.24 -10.95 -20.96
C TYR A 535 34.76 -11.22 -22.40
N GLY A 536 34.19 -10.20 -23.05
CA GLY A 536 33.71 -10.28 -24.43
C GLY A 536 32.27 -10.79 -24.59
N THR A 537 31.60 -11.22 -23.51
CA THR A 537 30.20 -11.66 -23.57
C THR A 537 29.29 -10.50 -23.95
N ARG A 538 28.36 -10.72 -24.88
CA ARG A 538 27.40 -9.70 -25.29
C ARG A 538 26.28 -9.55 -24.25
N PHE A 539 25.93 -8.31 -23.94
CA PHE A 539 24.76 -7.99 -23.13
C PHE A 539 23.49 -8.00 -23.99
N ASP A 540 22.53 -8.83 -23.60
CA ASP A 540 21.15 -8.84 -24.08
C ASP A 540 20.26 -7.98 -23.18
N ARG A 541 19.66 -6.92 -23.74
CA ARG A 541 18.75 -6.01 -23.01
C ARG A 541 17.42 -6.63 -22.60
N ARG A 542 17.13 -7.86 -23.06
CA ARG A 542 15.91 -8.60 -22.71
C ARG A 542 16.06 -9.42 -21.43
N GLN A 543 17.29 -9.61 -20.96
CA GLN A 543 17.58 -10.35 -19.73
C GLN A 543 17.50 -9.41 -18.52
N PRO A 544 17.27 -9.94 -17.30
CA PRO A 544 17.25 -9.12 -16.08
C PRO A 544 18.56 -8.36 -15.89
N PHE A 545 18.47 -7.03 -15.91
CA PHE A 545 19.62 -6.13 -15.87
C PHE A 545 20.54 -6.37 -14.67
N VAL A 546 19.96 -6.49 -13.47
CA VAL A 546 20.72 -6.62 -12.21
C VAL A 546 21.54 -7.90 -12.19
N GLU A 547 20.92 -9.04 -12.52
CA GLU A 547 21.59 -10.35 -12.54
C GLU A 547 22.68 -10.43 -13.61
N GLN A 548 22.41 -9.83 -14.78
CA GLN A 548 23.30 -9.87 -15.93
C GLN A 548 24.54 -8.98 -15.77
N THR A 549 24.39 -7.81 -15.16
CA THR A 549 25.49 -6.86 -14.95
C THR A 549 26.24 -7.11 -13.64
N GLY A 550 25.63 -7.89 -12.74
CA GLY A 550 26.14 -8.10 -11.40
C GLY A 550 26.05 -6.84 -10.54
N LEU A 551 25.05 -6.00 -10.76
CA LEU A 551 24.83 -4.81 -9.94
C LEU A 551 24.53 -5.22 -8.49
N VAL A 552 25.21 -4.61 -7.53
CA VAL A 552 25.09 -4.94 -6.11
C VAL A 552 24.53 -3.78 -5.29
N TYR A 553 25.05 -2.57 -5.48
CA TYR A 553 24.66 -1.41 -4.67
C TYR A 553 24.54 -0.13 -5.50
N VAL A 554 23.56 0.69 -5.15
CA VAL A 554 23.40 2.07 -5.67
C VAL A 554 23.21 3.02 -4.50
N ARG A 555 24.03 4.07 -4.40
CA ARG A 555 23.90 5.12 -3.38
C ARG A 555 23.95 6.49 -4.04
N GLY A 556 23.00 7.36 -3.75
CA GLY A 556 23.06 8.76 -4.17
C GLY A 556 24.00 9.57 -3.27
N CYS A 557 24.59 10.60 -3.86
CA CYS A 557 25.44 11.55 -3.17
C CYS A 557 25.31 12.94 -3.81
N GLU A 558 25.64 13.97 -3.03
CA GLU A 558 25.59 15.36 -3.46
C GLU A 558 27.02 15.93 -3.52
N VAL A 559 27.35 16.59 -4.62
CA VAL A 559 28.67 17.20 -4.80
C VAL A 559 28.81 18.42 -3.88
N GLN A 560 29.82 18.39 -3.00
CA GLN A 560 30.22 19.59 -2.24
C GLN A 560 31.16 20.46 -3.08
N GLY A 561 32.07 19.84 -3.83
CA GLY A 561 32.96 20.49 -4.78
C GLY A 561 34.20 19.67 -5.08
N MET A 562 34.98 20.12 -6.07
CA MET A 562 36.25 19.50 -6.45
C MET A 562 37.34 19.90 -5.46
N LEU A 563 38.24 18.98 -5.11
CA LEU A 563 39.39 19.28 -4.24
C LEU A 563 40.57 19.78 -5.06
N ASP A 564 41.28 20.77 -4.52
CA ASP A 564 42.58 21.20 -5.04
C ASP A 564 43.71 20.23 -4.63
N GLU A 565 44.92 20.46 -5.13
CA GLU A 565 46.12 19.68 -4.78
C GLU A 565 46.45 19.69 -3.27
N ARG A 566 45.81 20.57 -2.49
CA ARG A 566 45.96 20.70 -1.04
C ARG A 566 44.79 20.08 -0.27
N GLY A 567 43.88 19.39 -0.94
CA GLY A 567 42.72 18.73 -0.33
C GLY A 567 41.63 19.69 0.15
N ARG A 568 41.59 20.92 -0.39
CA ARG A 568 40.56 21.92 -0.05
C ARG A 568 39.50 21.97 -1.13
N VAL A 569 38.24 22.09 -0.72
CA VAL A 569 37.11 22.24 -1.65
C VAL A 569 37.24 23.58 -2.41
N ILE A 570 37.21 23.51 -3.73
CA ILE A 570 37.22 24.67 -4.63
C ILE A 570 35.82 25.27 -4.63
N GLU A 571 35.67 26.47 -4.08
CA GLU A 571 34.36 27.14 -3.99
C GLU A 571 33.91 27.78 -5.32
N GLU A 572 34.83 28.24 -6.18
CA GLU A 572 34.57 28.73 -7.55
C GLU A 572 35.90 28.87 -8.35
N GLY A 573 35.95 28.36 -9.59
CA GLY A 573 37.08 28.57 -10.52
C GLY A 573 37.27 27.45 -11.57
N VAL A 574 37.70 27.81 -12.79
CA VAL A 574 38.04 26.85 -13.86
C VAL A 574 39.46 26.34 -13.64
N TYR A 575 39.59 25.07 -13.26
CA TYR A 575 40.88 24.40 -13.13
C TYR A 575 40.86 23.09 -13.90
N SER A 576 41.89 22.83 -14.71
CA SER A 576 42.02 21.58 -15.46
C SER A 576 43.00 20.65 -14.76
N PHE A 577 42.53 19.47 -14.32
CA PHE A 577 43.32 18.46 -13.63
C PHE A 577 43.30 17.13 -14.40
N LYS A 578 44.35 16.32 -14.28
CA LYS A 578 44.37 14.95 -14.89
C LYS A 578 43.65 13.91 -14.02
N GLN A 579 43.53 14.18 -12.73
CA GLN A 579 42.86 13.36 -11.73
C GLN A 579 41.98 14.28 -10.90
N CYS A 580 40.68 14.00 -10.86
CA CYS A 580 39.72 14.84 -10.13
C CYS A 580 39.32 14.16 -8.83
N PHE A 581 39.30 14.96 -7.77
CA PHE A 581 38.92 14.57 -6.43
C PHE A 581 37.63 15.32 -6.10
N TRP A 582 36.57 14.62 -5.72
CA TRP A 582 35.31 15.25 -5.34
C TRP A 582 35.01 14.92 -3.88
N CYS A 583 34.71 15.94 -3.10
CA CYS A 583 34.08 15.74 -1.79
C CYS A 583 32.58 15.63 -2.01
N LEU A 584 32.00 14.53 -1.53
CA LEU A 584 30.60 14.18 -1.67
C LEU A 584 29.95 14.13 -0.29
N GLU A 585 28.73 14.61 -0.19
CA GLU A 585 27.85 14.36 0.94
C GLU A 585 26.99 13.12 0.66
N ILE A 586 27.03 12.13 1.55
CA ILE A 586 26.35 10.85 1.36
C ILE A 586 25.15 10.79 2.30
N ASN A 587 23.96 10.64 1.72
CA ASN A 587 22.77 10.28 2.48
C ASN A 587 22.77 8.77 2.70
N PHE A 588 23.14 8.34 3.90
CA PHE A 588 23.02 6.94 4.31
C PHE A 588 21.55 6.61 4.61
N PRO A 589 21.04 5.47 4.14
CA PRO A 589 19.83 4.91 4.73
C PRO A 589 20.11 4.56 6.19
N THR A 590 19.20 4.95 7.09
CA THR A 590 19.19 4.39 8.45
C THR A 590 19.03 2.88 8.34
N GLY A 591 19.96 2.15 8.97
CA GLY A 591 20.22 0.73 8.74
C GLY A 591 19.04 -0.21 8.96
#